data_AF-A0A0X3VIP3-F1
#
_entry.id   AF-A0A0X3VIP3-F1
#
_cell.length_a   1.000
_cell.length_b   1.000
_cell.length_c   1.000
_cell.angle_alpha   90.00
_cell.angle_beta   90.00
_cell.angle_gamma   90.00
#
_symmetry.space_group_name_H-M   'P 1'
#
loop_
_entity.id
_entity.type
_entity.pdbx_description
1 polymer ?
#
loop_
_entity_poly.entity_id
_entity_poly.type
_entity_poly.pdbx_seq_one_letter_code
_entity_poly.pdbx_strand_id
1 'polypeptide(L)'
;MCGRWAKNNRVELCFTPTYASWANPVEAHFGPLRQFTILNSHHRNHTAQTRALHAYLRWRNQNARHPDILAAQRRERARIRALLHLG
;
A
#
# COMPACT_ATOMS: atom_id res chain seq x y z
N MET A 1 5.92 19.08 -15.04
CA MET A 1 7.07 18.75 -14.16
C MET A 1 7.39 17.25 -14.11
N CYS A 2 6.42 16.35 -13.89
CA CYS A 2 6.67 14.90 -13.85
C CYS A 2 7.38 14.31 -15.10
N GLY A 3 6.94 14.64 -16.32
CA GLY A 3 7.53 14.04 -17.53
C GLY A 3 9.01 14.42 -17.75
N ARG A 4 9.40 15.64 -17.38
CA ARG A 4 10.79 16.10 -17.49
C ARG A 4 11.70 15.44 -16.45
N TRP A 5 11.19 15.28 -15.22
CA TRP A 5 11.88 14.51 -14.19
C TRP A 5 12.02 13.04 -14.58
N ALA A 6 10.96 12.41 -15.12
CA ALA A 6 10.99 11.01 -15.53
C ALA A 6 12.03 10.76 -16.63
N LYS A 7 12.11 11.64 -17.64
CA LYS A 7 13.13 11.59 -18.69
C LYS A 7 14.55 11.68 -18.12
N ASN A 8 14.78 12.58 -17.17
CA ASN A 8 16.10 12.77 -16.55
C ASN A 8 16.52 11.59 -15.66
N ASN A 9 15.56 10.84 -15.12
CA ASN A 9 15.80 9.73 -14.19
C ASN A 9 15.64 8.34 -14.83
N ARG A 10 15.46 8.26 -16.16
CA ARG A 10 15.24 7.00 -16.90
C ARG A 10 14.02 6.22 -16.37
N VAL A 11 12.96 6.93 -16.02
CA VAL A 11 11.68 6.35 -15.55
C VAL A 11 10.67 6.37 -16.69
N GLU A 12 10.02 5.24 -16.93
CA GLU A 12 8.87 5.12 -17.83
C GLU A 12 7.56 5.27 -17.03
N LEU A 13 6.59 5.97 -17.60
CA LEU A 13 5.26 6.14 -16.99
C LEU A 13 4.30 5.09 -17.54
N CYS A 14 3.83 4.19 -16.69
CA CYS A 14 2.77 3.24 -17.01
C CYS A 14 1.42 3.83 -16.54
N PHE A 15 0.54 4.16 -17.49
CA PHE A 15 -0.76 4.73 -17.19
C PHE A 15 -1.81 3.64 -16.99
N THR A 16 -2.58 3.76 -15.92
CA THR A 16 -3.77 2.94 -15.67
C THR A 16 -5.02 3.71 -16.12
N PRO A 17 -6.07 3.03 -16.64
CA PRO A 17 -7.36 3.67 -16.91
C PRO A 17 -7.95 4.38 -15.68
N THR A 18 -8.83 5.35 -15.90
CA THR A 18 -9.58 6.00 -14.82
C THR A 18 -10.38 4.95 -14.04
N TYR A 19 -10.37 5.05 -12.71
CA TYR A 19 -10.99 4.08 -11.79
C TYR A 19 -10.37 2.66 -11.78
N ALA A 20 -9.23 2.45 -12.44
CA ALA A 20 -8.50 1.18 -12.41
C ALA A 20 -7.44 1.12 -11.30
N SER A 21 -7.80 1.57 -10.09
CA SER A 21 -6.91 1.57 -8.93
C SER A 21 -6.40 0.14 -8.64
N TRP A 22 -7.28 -0.84 -8.80
CA TRP A 22 -7.01 -2.27 -8.67
C TRP A 22 -5.85 -2.79 -9.53
N ALA A 23 -5.51 -2.10 -10.63
CA ALA A 23 -4.41 -2.47 -11.51
C ALA A 23 -3.03 -2.07 -10.93
N ASN A 24 -3.00 -1.23 -9.90
CA ASN A 24 -1.77 -0.78 -9.27
C ASN A 24 -1.29 -1.80 -8.21
N PRO A 25 -0.12 -2.46 -8.41
CA PRO A 25 0.36 -3.50 -7.49
C PRO A 25 0.58 -3.03 -6.04
N VAL A 26 0.79 -1.73 -5.83
CA VAL A 26 1.00 -1.17 -4.48
C VAL A 26 -0.24 -1.28 -3.59
N GLU A 27 -1.44 -1.35 -4.17
CA GLU A 27 -2.68 -1.30 -3.41
C GLU A 27 -2.84 -2.47 -2.44
N ALA A 28 -2.33 -3.66 -2.81
CA ALA A 28 -2.36 -4.84 -1.96
C ALA A 28 -1.62 -4.65 -0.62
N HIS A 29 -0.76 -3.64 -0.51
CA HIS A 29 -0.02 -3.33 0.71
C HIS A 29 -0.75 -2.34 1.65
N PHE A 30 -1.71 -1.57 1.14
CA PHE A 30 -2.40 -0.55 1.93
C PHE A 30 -3.39 -1.14 2.94
N GLY A 31 -4.03 -2.27 2.62
CA GLY A 31 -4.86 -3.02 3.56
C GLY A 31 -4.14 -3.38 4.86
N PRO A 32 -3.03 -4.16 4.80
CA PRO A 32 -2.21 -4.49 5.97
C PRO A 32 -1.67 -3.25 6.70
N LEU A 33 -1.16 -2.25 5.97
CA LEU A 33 -0.65 -1.02 6.58
C LEU A 33 -1.72 -0.32 7.41
N ARG A 34 -2.93 -0.16 6.88
CA ARG A 34 -4.06 0.41 7.63
C ARG A 34 -4.41 -0.46 8.83
N GLN A 35 -4.49 -1.78 8.67
CA GLN A 35 -4.84 -2.72 9.74
C GLN A 35 -3.88 -2.61 10.93
N PHE A 36 -2.57 -2.53 10.70
CA PHE A 36 -1.58 -2.59 11.77
C PHE A 36 -1.18 -1.24 12.36
N THR A 37 -1.48 -0.13 11.69
CA THR A 37 -0.99 1.20 12.11
C THR A 37 -2.09 2.22 12.36
N ILE A 38 -3.30 2.00 11.84
CA ILE A 38 -4.40 2.96 11.90
C ILE A 38 -5.62 2.35 12.58
N LEU A 39 -5.99 1.12 12.21
CA LEU A 39 -7.16 0.46 12.77
C LEU A 39 -7.00 0.33 14.29
N ASN A 40 -8.04 0.73 15.04
CA ASN A 40 -8.09 0.66 16.51
C ASN A 40 -6.93 1.39 17.24
N SER A 41 -6.27 2.34 16.57
CA SER A 41 -5.17 3.12 17.16
C SER A 41 -5.62 4.56 17.42
N HIS A 42 -5.41 5.06 18.64
CA HIS A 42 -5.65 6.46 19.00
C HIS A 42 -4.31 7.21 19.09
N HIS A 43 -3.80 7.66 17.94
CA HIS A 43 -2.60 8.49 17.90
C HIS A 43 -2.93 9.91 18.36
N ARG A 44 -2.18 10.43 19.32
CA ARG A 44 -2.41 11.78 19.89
C ARG A 44 -2.16 12.92 18.89
N ASN A 45 -1.38 12.68 17.83
CA ASN A 45 -1.09 13.63 16.76
C ASN A 45 -0.54 12.91 15.51
N HIS A 46 -0.42 13.64 14.40
CA HIS A 46 0.10 13.11 13.14
C HIS A 46 1.54 12.61 13.23
N THR A 47 2.41 13.27 14.01
CA THR A 47 3.80 12.83 14.19
C THR A 47 3.89 11.43 14.82
N ALA A 48 3.02 11.14 15.80
CA ALA A 48 2.94 9.83 16.42
C ALA A 48 2.47 8.76 15.41
N GLN A 49 1.48 9.08 14.59
CA GLN A 49 1.01 8.20 13.51
C GLN A 49 2.11 7.93 12.47
N THR A 50 2.85 8.95 12.03
CA THR A 50 3.96 8.80 11.08
C THR A 50 5.06 7.89 11.65
N ARG A 51 5.38 8.03 12.95
CA ARG A 51 6.36 7.14 13.61
C ARG A 51 5.88 5.69 13.64
N ALA A 52 4.60 5.46 13.96
CA ALA A 52 4.02 4.11 13.95
C ALA A 52 4.04 3.49 12.54
N LEU A 53 3.70 4.27 11.52
CA LEU A 53 3.81 3.87 10.11
C LEU A 53 5.24 3.45 9.75
N HIS A 54 6.23 4.28 10.07
CA HIS A 54 7.64 3.98 9.77
C HIS A 54 8.15 2.77 10.53
N ALA A 55 7.79 2.61 11.80
CA ALA A 55 8.15 1.45 12.61
C ALA A 55 7.57 0.16 12.01
N TYR A 56 6.29 0.18 11.64
CA TYR A 56 5.65 -0.95 10.98
C TYR A 56 6.30 -1.28 9.63
N LEU A 57 6.58 -0.28 8.78
CA LEU A 57 7.23 -0.52 7.49
C LEU A 57 8.62 -1.16 7.65
N ARG A 58 9.41 -0.68 8.61
CA ARG A 58 10.72 -1.26 8.94
C ARG A 58 10.58 -2.71 9.40
N TRP A 59 9.68 -2.98 10.34
CA TRP A 59 9.43 -4.32 10.85
C TRP A 59 8.90 -5.26 9.75
N ARG A 60 7.91 -4.83 8.97
CA ARG A 60 7.32 -5.60 7.86
C ARG A 60 8.37 -5.98 6.81
N ASN A 61 9.29 -5.07 6.49
CA ASN A 61 10.34 -5.34 5.51
C ASN A 61 11.35 -6.38 6.02
N GLN A 62 11.63 -6.40 7.33
CA GLN A 62 12.45 -7.44 7.96
C GLN A 62 11.69 -8.77 8.11
N ASN A 63 10.36 -8.71 8.25
CA ASN A 63 9.49 -9.87 8.52
C ASN A 63 8.53 -10.16 7.34
N ALA A 64 9.03 -10.07 6.11
CA ALA A 64 8.19 -10.10 4.91
C ALA A 64 7.33 -11.37 4.75
N ARG A 65 7.71 -12.47 5.41
CA ARG A 65 7.00 -13.77 5.39
C ARG A 65 6.18 -14.05 6.65
N HIS A 66 5.99 -13.07 7.52
CA HIS A 66 5.18 -13.25 8.73
C HIS A 66 3.76 -13.71 8.35
N PRO A 67 3.21 -14.77 8.97
CA PRO A 67 1.93 -15.35 8.59
C PRO A 67 0.77 -14.34 8.55
N ASP A 68 0.69 -13.45 9.53
CA ASP A 68 -0.37 -12.43 9.60
C ASP A 68 -0.27 -11.38 8.50
N ILE A 69 0.95 -11.00 8.11
CA ILE A 69 1.18 -10.09 6.97
C ILE A 69 0.69 -10.76 5.70
N LEU A 70 1.07 -12.03 5.47
CA LEU A 70 0.66 -12.78 4.30
C LEU A 70 -0.86 -12.99 4.26
N ALA A 71 -1.48 -13.27 5.40
CA ALA A 71 -2.93 -13.42 5.51
C ALA A 71 -3.64 -12.09 5.21
N ALA A 72 -3.19 -10.97 5.77
CA ALA A 72 -3.76 -9.65 5.50
C ALA A 72 -3.60 -9.25 4.03
N GLN A 73 -2.44 -9.50 3.43
CA GLN A 73 -2.21 -9.24 2.00
C GLN A 73 -3.08 -10.13 1.10
N ARG A 74 -3.30 -11.41 1.46
CA ARG A 74 -4.21 -12.28 0.72
C ARG A 74 -5.65 -11.77 0.74
N ARG A 75 -6.13 -11.32 1.91
CA ARG A 75 -7.46 -10.69 2.03
C ARG A 75 -7.58 -9.44 1.17
N GLU A 76 -6.58 -8.56 1.21
CA GLU A 76 -6.59 -7.34 0.42
C GLU A 76 -6.55 -7.63 -1.09
N ARG A 77 -5.73 -8.58 -1.53
CA ARG A 77 -5.72 -9.03 -2.94
C ARG A 77 -7.05 -9.61 -3.38
N ALA A 78 -7.71 -10.40 -2.53
CA ALA A 78 -9.04 -10.93 -2.83
C ALA A 78 -10.07 -9.80 -2.99
N ARG A 79 -10.02 -8.78 -2.12
CA ARG A 79 -10.85 -7.57 -2.23
C ARG A 79 -10.58 -6.81 -3.53
N ILE A 80 -9.31 -6.57 -3.87
CA ILE A 80 -8.92 -5.89 -5.12
C ILE A 80 -9.42 -6.67 -6.35
N ARG A 81 -9.28 -8.00 -6.34
CA ARG A 81 -9.79 -8.86 -7.41
C ARG A 81 -11.32 -8.82 -7.53
N ALA A 82 -12.04 -8.71 -6.42
CA ALA A 82 -13.49 -8.55 -6.48
C ALA A 82 -13.89 -7.25 -7.19
N LEU A 83 -13.10 -6.18 -7.05
CA LEU A 83 -13.33 -4.91 -7.76
C LEU A 83 -13.09 -5.01 -9.27
N LEU A 84 -12.16 -5.87 -9.72
CA LEU A 84 -11.97 -6.16 -11.15
C LEU A 84 -13.25 -6.71 -11.80
N HIS A 85 -14.00 -7.55 -11.09
CA HIS A 85 -15.18 -8.22 -11.61
C HIS A 85 -16.46 -7.36 -11.56
N LEU A 86 -16.38 -6.13 -11.03
CA LEU A 86 -17.48 -5.19 -10.88
C LEU A 86 -17.39 -4.00 -11.86
N GLY A 87 -16.36 -3.95 -12.69
CA GLY A 87 -16.11 -2.87 -13.67
C GLY A 87 -16.40 -3.28 -15.11
#